data_AF-A0A0P1HCR5-F1
#
_entry.id   AF-A0A0P1HCR5-F1
#
_cell.length_a   1.000
_cell.length_b   1.000
_cell.length_c   1.000
_cell.angle_alpha   90.00
_cell.angle_beta   90.00
_cell.angle_gamma   90.00
#
_symmetry.space_group_name_H-M   'P 1'
#
loop_
_entity.id
_entity.type
_entity.pdbx_description
1 polymer ?
#
loop_
_entity_poly.entity_id
_entity_poly.type
_entity_poly.pdbx_seq_one_letter_code
_entity_poly.pdbx_strand_id
1 'polypeptide(L)' 'MPDLGKYADTVLSAYAASLLLLVALVVLTIWRGRKVRREMETLESRVKRNG' A
#
# COMPACT_ATOMS: atom_id res chain seq x y z
N MET A 1 -7.23 -40.90 -3.19
CA MET A 1 -7.63 -39.49 -2.98
C MET A 1 -6.35 -38.68 -3.10
N PRO A 2 -6.22 -37.69 -4.00
CA PRO A 2 -4.97 -36.95 -4.14
C PRO A 2 -4.63 -36.30 -2.79
N ASP A 3 -3.40 -36.51 -2.32
CA ASP A 3 -2.89 -36.03 -1.04
C ASP A 3 -3.15 -34.51 -0.89
N LEU A 4 -4.05 -34.11 0.01
CA LEU A 4 -4.36 -32.68 0.25
C LEU A 4 -3.16 -31.94 0.84
N GLY A 5 -2.25 -32.65 1.52
CA GLY A 5 -1.04 -32.08 2.12
C GLY A 5 -0.15 -31.36 1.11
N LYS A 6 -0.05 -31.86 -0.13
CA LYS A 6 0.82 -31.27 -1.17
C LYS A 6 0.32 -29.92 -1.71
N TYR A 7 -0.96 -29.60 -1.53
CA TYR A 7 -1.53 -28.33 -1.97
C TYR A 7 -1.58 -27.31 -0.84
N ALA A 8 -1.41 -27.72 0.42
CA ALA A 8 -1.46 -26.84 1.57
C ALA A 8 -0.38 -25.74 1.46
N ASP A 9 0.86 -26.10 1.11
CA ASP A 9 1.94 -25.15 0.89
C ASP A 9 1.68 -24.20 -0.29
N THR A 10 1.17 -24.73 -1.40
CA THR A 10 0.87 -23.93 -2.60
C THR A 10 -0.26 -22.94 -2.33
N VAL A 11 -1.31 -23.37 -1.64
CA VAL A 11 -2.46 -22.54 -1.30
C VAL A 11 -2.04 -21.49 -0.26
N LEU A 12 -1.26 -21.87 0.75
CA LEU A 12 -0.77 -20.95 1.78
C LEU A 12 0.16 -19.88 1.18
N SER A 13 1.07 -20.28 0.28
CA SER A 13 1.96 -19.37 -0.42
C SER A 13 1.20 -18.44 -1.38
N ALA A 14 0.16 -18.93 -2.06
CA ALA A 14 -0.71 -18.10 -2.91
C ALA A 14 -1.45 -17.02 -2.08
N TYR A 15 -1.95 -17.38 -0.89
CA TYR A 15 -2.52 -16.39 0.02
C TYR A 15 -1.48 -15.40 0.54
N ALA A 16 -0.29 -15.87 0.94
CA ALA A 16 0.80 -15.00 1.38
C ALA A 16 1.24 -14.01 0.29
N ALA A 17 1.38 -14.49 -0.96
CA ALA A 17 1.69 -13.65 -2.11
C ALA A 17 0.58 -12.62 -2.38
N SER A 18 -0.68 -13.03 -2.31
CA SER A 18 -1.83 -12.12 -2.50
C SER A 18 -1.88 -11.05 -1.42
N LEU A 19 -1.68 -11.43 -0.15
CA LEU A 19 -1.57 -10.50 0.99
C LEU A 19 -0.41 -9.52 0.81
N LEU A 20 0.76 -9.99 0.39
CA LEU A 20 1.91 -9.13 0.10
C LEU A 20 1.60 -8.09 -0.99
N LEU A 21 0.94 -8.50 -2.08
CA LEU A 21 0.53 -7.58 -3.14
C LEU A 21 -0.47 -6.53 -2.65
N LEU A 22 -1.45 -6.92 -1.83
CA LEU A 22 -2.41 -6.00 -1.24
C LEU A 22 -1.72 -4.99 -0.32
N VAL A 23 -0.82 -5.45 0.55
CA VAL A 23 -0.04 -4.57 1.43
C VAL A 23 0.80 -3.60 0.62
N ALA A 24 1.47 -4.07 -0.45
CA ALA A 24 2.25 -3.21 -1.34
C ALA A 24 1.38 -2.13 -1.98
N LEU A 25 0.18 -2.48 -2.48
CA LEU A 25 -0.77 -1.51 -3.03
C LEU A 25 -1.22 -0.46 -2.02
N VAL A 26 -1.52 -0.87 -0.79
CA VAL A 26 -1.91 0.05 0.30
C VAL A 26 -0.76 1.00 0.63
N VAL A 27 0.46 0.49 0.78
CA VAL A 27 1.66 1.30 1.04
C VAL A 27 1.89 2.32 -0.08
N LEU A 28 1.82 1.88 -1.34
CA LEU A 28 1.96 2.76 -2.50
C LEU A 28 0.87 3.85 -2.51
N THR A 29 -0.37 3.49 -2.21
CA THR A 29 -1.50 4.43 -2.15
C THR A 29 -1.27 5.50 -1.09
N ILE A 30 -0.87 5.09 0.12
CA ILE A 30 -0.56 6.01 1.22
C ILE A 30 0.63 6.90 0.85
N TRP A 31 1.69 6.35 0.26
CA TRP A 31 2.89 7.11 -0.08
C TRP A 31 2.60 8.19 -1.13
N ARG A 32 1.79 7.88 -2.15
CA ARG A 32 1.33 8.84 -3.15
C ARG A 32 0.47 9.94 -2.53
N GLY A 33 -0.48 9.57 -1.66
CA GLY A 33 -1.31 10.55 -0.95
C GLY A 33 -0.51 11.49 -0.04
N ARG A 34 0.53 10.97 0.62
CA ARG A 34 1.43 11.77 1.46
C ARG A 34 2.28 12.76 0.65
N LYS A 35 2.66 12.42 -0.59
CA LYS A 35 3.41 13.33 -1.46
C LYS A 35 2.56 14.56 -1.83
N VAL A 36 1.31 14.35 -2.22
CA VAL A 36 0.38 15.43 -2.58
C VAL A 36 0.10 16.35 -1.39
N ARG A 37 -0.08 15.80 -0.19
CA ARG A 37 -0.26 16.60 1.03
C ARG A 37 0.94 17.48 1.36
N ARG A 38 2.16 17.00 1.15
CA ARG A 38 3.38 17.79 1.36
C ARG A 38 3.50 18.99 0.42
N GLU A 39 3.03 18.86 -0.82
CA GLU A 39 3.00 19.98 -1.76
C GLU A 39 1.98 21.05 -1.33
N MET A 40 0.85 20.65 -0.75
CA MET A 40 -0.17 21.59 -0.25
C MET A 40 0.33 22.39 0.98
N GLU A 41 1.06 21.75 1.89
CA GLU A 41 1.62 22.41 3.09
C GLU A 41 2.63 23.53 2.73
N THR A 42 3.38 23.36 1.63
CA THR A 42 4.27 24.40 1.09
C THR A 42 3.54 25.58 0.43
N LEU A 43 2.30 25.37 -0.02
CA LEU A 43 1.48 26.43 -0.62
C LEU A 43 0.70 27.20 0.44
N GLU A 44 0.10 26.52 1.41
CA GLU A 44 -0.63 27.16 2.52
C GLU A 44 0.27 28.09 3.34
N SER A 45 1.52 27.69 3.58
CA SER A 45 2.51 28.52 4.29
C SER A 45 2.92 29.80 3.54
N ARG A 46 2.81 29.81 2.20
CA ARG A 46 3.03 31.04 1.39
C ARG A 46 1.81 31.94 1.39
N VAL A 47 0.59 31.38 1.35
CA VAL A 47 -0.66 32.16 1.36
C VAL A 47 -0.87 32.84 2.71
N LYS A 48 -0.59 32.16 3.83
CA LYS A 48 -0.78 32.70 5.19
C LYS A 48 0.15 33.88 5.54
N ARG A 49 1.20 34.13 4.74
CA ARG A 49 2.15 35.24 4.95
C ARG A 49 1.77 36.51 4.18
N ASN A 50 0.82 36.42 3.25
CA ASN A 50 0.42 37.52 2.35
C ASN A 50 -1.03 38.01 2.58
N GLY A 51 -1.66 37.65 3.70
CA GLY A 51 -2.92 38.23 4.19
C GLY A 51 -2.71 38.79 5.58
#